data_AF-A0AAN4YNT1-F1
#
_entry.id   AF-A0AAN4YNT1-F1
#
_cell.length_a   1.000
_cell.length_b   1.000
_cell.length_c   1.000
_cell.angle_alpha   90.00
_cell.angle_beta   90.00
_cell.angle_gamma   90.00
#
_symmetry.space_group_name_H-M   'P 1'
#
loop_
_entity.id
_entity.type
_entity.pdbx_description
1 polymer ?
#
loop_
_entity_poly.entity_id
_entity_poly.type
_entity_poly.pdbx_seq_one_letter_code
_entity_poly.pdbx_strand_id
1 'polypeptide(L)'
;MPPSRESMQNRGDEDGTIKTLYSQETPPLISFQRSAPSANPPAWDDFLEQREEIIANLVHGTDVAKTEADLQKYAQENMRSIRANQALEAQEASSFQARQTQEQELARLRREAVRQEYENERRELLAGREDVLSRLAAGRPGDAATIAREGQKVLLKKSSARRSEEDRIRQKQAALRNSDARKAGQSGTTAADKAGDAGDTGLIKGLKRIKTPEPEKPYDPFGGMVPDKRDYYTLQDFYPSSYLDPIRQDTRMQAGGYDLREYYSRTLLEAFAGLGCFIDEEVSEREAANTDTAATEGAAIAAASTSPAGSA
;
A
#
# COMPACT_ATOMS: atom_id res chain seq x y z
N MET A 1 -66.21 -15.74 12.82
CA MET A 1 -65.13 -15.10 13.61
C MET A 1 -65.33 -15.44 15.08
N PRO A 2 -64.54 -16.40 15.55
CA PRO A 2 -63.84 -16.25 16.84
C PRO A 2 -62.38 -16.77 16.76
N PRO A 3 -61.51 -16.39 17.70
CA PRO A 3 -60.34 -17.18 18.05
C PRO A 3 -60.58 -17.99 19.34
N SER A 4 -59.71 -19.00 19.51
CA SER A 4 -59.25 -19.58 20.79
C SER A 4 -59.92 -20.87 21.28
N ARG A 5 -59.22 -22.00 21.08
CA ARG A 5 -59.01 -23.05 22.09
C ARG A 5 -57.99 -24.09 21.59
N GLU A 6 -56.90 -24.23 22.34
CA GLU A 6 -56.07 -25.44 22.59
C GLU A 6 -54.73 -24.92 23.16
N SER A 7 -54.38 -25.00 24.45
CA SER A 7 -54.29 -26.13 25.39
C SER A 7 -53.49 -27.32 24.86
N MET A 8 -52.17 -27.28 25.02
CA MET A 8 -51.39 -28.47 25.40
C MET A 8 -50.08 -28.09 26.11
N GLN A 9 -50.04 -28.54 27.36
CA GLN A 9 -48.94 -28.78 28.28
C GLN A 9 -47.47 -28.68 27.78
N ASN A 10 -46.72 -27.85 28.51
CA ASN A 10 -45.45 -28.16 29.21
C ASN A 10 -44.81 -29.55 28.99
N ARG A 11 -43.63 -29.53 28.36
CA ARG A 11 -42.39 -30.28 28.64
C ARG A 11 -41.32 -29.52 27.86
N GLY A 12 -40.50 -28.68 28.47
CA GLY A 12 -39.38 -29.10 29.31
C GLY A 12 -38.20 -29.31 28.37
N ASP A 13 -37.46 -28.23 28.09
CA ASP A 13 -36.07 -28.25 27.58
C ASP A 13 -35.42 -26.93 27.99
N GLU A 14 -34.83 -26.97 29.18
CA GLU A 14 -33.91 -25.98 29.71
C GLU A 14 -32.59 -26.07 28.94
N ASP A 15 -32.44 -25.38 27.82
CA ASP A 15 -31.15 -25.31 27.11
C ASP A 15 -30.97 -23.94 26.40
N GLY A 16 -31.32 -22.87 27.12
CA GLY A 16 -31.34 -21.50 26.58
C GLY A 16 -30.38 -20.49 27.22
N THR A 17 -29.62 -20.84 28.27
CA THR A 17 -29.00 -19.82 29.15
C THR A 17 -27.50 -19.99 29.38
N ILE A 18 -26.78 -20.67 28.48
CA ILE A 18 -25.32 -20.77 28.61
C ILE A 18 -24.67 -20.47 27.26
N LYS A 19 -24.54 -19.18 26.92
CA LYS A 19 -23.53 -18.67 25.95
C LYS A 19 -23.50 -17.14 25.83
N THR A 20 -23.41 -16.42 26.96
CA THR A 20 -23.02 -15.01 26.94
C THR A 20 -22.27 -14.59 28.21
N LEU A 21 -21.29 -15.37 28.66
CA LEU A 21 -20.43 -15.00 29.80
C LEU A 21 -18.94 -15.25 29.52
N TYR A 22 -18.52 -15.08 28.27
CA TYR A 22 -17.10 -14.96 27.91
C TYR A 22 -16.92 -13.80 26.91
N SER A 23 -17.57 -12.66 27.17
CA SER A 23 -16.89 -11.41 26.87
C SER A 23 -15.98 -11.18 28.06
N GLN A 24 -14.80 -11.81 28.02
CA GLN A 24 -13.72 -11.46 28.92
C GLN A 24 -13.50 -9.96 28.71
N GLU A 25 -14.02 -9.16 29.65
CA GLU A 25 -13.43 -7.87 29.94
C GLU A 25 -11.97 -8.18 30.26
N THR A 26 -11.12 -8.12 29.24
CA THR A 26 -9.69 -8.02 29.46
C THR A 26 -9.55 -6.85 30.43
N PRO A 27 -9.06 -7.09 31.66
CA PRO A 27 -8.86 -5.99 32.60
C PRO A 27 -8.01 -4.96 31.86
N PRO A 28 -8.35 -3.66 31.93
CA PRO A 28 -7.56 -2.65 31.26
C PRO A 28 -6.11 -2.89 31.67
N LEU A 29 -5.26 -3.21 30.69
CA LEU A 29 -3.82 -3.30 30.91
C LEU A 29 -3.46 -2.07 31.72
N ILE A 30 -2.95 -2.27 32.93
CA ILE A 30 -2.50 -1.18 33.80
C ILE A 30 -1.34 -0.55 33.06
N SER A 31 -1.66 0.42 32.20
CA SER A 31 -0.68 1.22 31.51
C SER A 31 -0.14 2.16 32.56
N PHE A 32 1.08 1.84 33.02
CA PHE A 32 1.87 2.77 33.81
C PHE A 32 1.92 4.11 33.08
N GLN A 33 1.64 5.18 33.83
CA GLN A 33 1.64 6.55 33.34
C GLN A 33 2.84 6.82 32.41
N ARG A 34 2.55 7.21 31.16
CA ARG A 34 3.57 7.61 30.18
C ARG A 34 4.29 8.90 30.58
N SER A 35 3.70 9.68 31.48
CA SER A 35 4.33 10.84 32.10
C SER A 35 4.80 10.47 33.50
N ALA A 36 6.12 10.41 33.69
CA ALA A 36 6.74 10.31 35.00
C ALA A 36 6.12 11.35 35.97
N PRO A 37 5.81 10.99 37.23
CA PRO A 37 5.56 11.98 38.24
C PRO A 37 6.77 12.93 38.28
N SER A 38 6.49 14.19 38.02
CA SER A 38 7.48 15.22 37.78
C SER A 38 8.50 15.33 38.92
N ALA A 39 9.77 15.33 38.55
CA ALA A 39 10.76 16.27 39.06
C ALA A 39 11.26 16.12 40.51
N ASN A 40 11.43 14.92 41.05
CA ASN A 40 12.31 14.70 42.22
C ASN A 40 12.91 13.27 42.23
N PRO A 41 14.26 13.12 42.27
CA PRO A 41 14.93 11.81 42.34
C PRO A 41 14.42 10.87 43.46
N PRO A 42 14.19 11.32 44.71
CA PRO A 42 13.81 10.41 45.78
C PRO A 42 12.40 9.80 45.61
N ALA A 43 11.46 10.54 45.00
CA ALA A 43 10.10 10.04 44.78
C ALA A 43 10.04 8.93 43.70
N TRP A 44 11.02 8.89 42.79
CA TRP A 44 11.13 7.84 41.79
C TRP A 44 11.72 6.55 42.38
N ASP A 45 12.71 6.69 43.26
CA ASP A 45 13.32 5.57 43.98
C ASP A 45 12.30 4.94 44.94
N ASP A 46 11.56 5.74 45.70
CA ASP A 46 10.46 5.27 46.58
C ASP A 46 9.38 4.49 45.80
N PHE A 47 9.09 4.93 44.57
CA PHE A 47 8.13 4.28 43.69
C PHE A 47 8.64 2.95 43.13
N LEU A 48 9.94 2.87 42.80
CA LEU A 48 10.56 1.61 42.37
C LEU A 48 10.59 0.58 43.50
N GLU A 49 10.94 1.00 44.73
CA GLU A 49 10.90 0.12 45.91
C GLU A 49 9.48 -0.40 46.17
N GLN A 50 8.46 0.46 46.14
CA GLN A 50 7.06 0.03 46.28
C GLN A 50 6.64 -0.93 45.17
N ARG A 51 7.10 -0.73 43.92
CA ARG A 51 6.80 -1.63 42.81
C ARG A 51 7.45 -2.99 43.00
N GLU A 52 8.70 -3.03 43.46
CA GLU A 52 9.42 -4.28 43.76
C GLU A 52 8.79 -5.03 44.93
N GLU A 53 8.35 -4.32 45.98
CA GLU A 53 7.66 -4.92 47.12
C GLU A 53 6.32 -5.55 46.72
N ILE A 54 5.50 -4.87 45.88
CA ILE A 54 4.25 -5.44 45.36
C ILE A 54 4.51 -6.68 44.50
N ILE A 55 5.53 -6.64 43.62
CA ILE A 55 5.88 -7.77 42.76
C ILE A 55 6.39 -8.95 43.60
N ALA A 56 7.28 -8.70 44.57
CA ALA A 56 7.83 -9.72 45.45
C ALA A 56 6.72 -10.40 46.26
N ASN A 57 5.80 -9.62 46.82
CA ASN A 57 4.65 -10.13 47.56
C ASN A 57 3.73 -11.00 46.69
N LEU A 58 3.47 -10.58 45.44
CA LEU A 58 2.64 -11.35 44.51
C LEU A 58 3.32 -12.65 44.04
N VAL A 59 4.63 -12.62 43.79
CA VAL A 59 5.42 -13.79 43.35
C VAL A 59 5.61 -14.80 44.48
N HIS A 60 5.82 -14.33 45.72
CA HIS A 60 6.00 -15.18 46.88
C HIS A 60 4.68 -15.57 47.57
N GLY A 61 3.54 -15.05 47.11
CA GLY A 61 2.22 -15.32 47.69
C GLY A 61 2.07 -14.80 49.12
N THR A 62 2.88 -13.82 49.51
CA THR A 62 2.86 -13.20 50.84
C THR A 62 1.99 -11.95 50.82
N ASP A 63 1.02 -11.87 51.73
CA ASP A 63 0.15 -10.70 51.93
C ASP A 63 -0.62 -10.20 50.68
N VAL A 64 -1.14 -11.15 49.88
CA VAL A 64 -1.86 -10.92 48.62
C VAL A 64 -3.03 -9.93 48.81
N ALA A 65 -3.82 -10.09 49.87
CA ALA A 65 -5.00 -9.25 50.11
C ALA A 65 -4.65 -7.77 50.33
N LYS A 66 -3.52 -7.46 50.99
CA LYS A 66 -3.07 -6.08 51.20
C LYS A 66 -2.55 -5.48 49.90
N THR A 67 -1.75 -6.23 49.14
CA THR A 67 -1.26 -5.78 47.83
C THR A 67 -2.39 -5.52 46.84
N GLU A 68 -3.44 -6.35 46.83
CA GLU A 68 -4.63 -6.12 46.01
C GLU A 68 -5.38 -4.84 46.40
N ALA A 69 -5.50 -4.56 47.71
CA ALA A 69 -6.15 -3.34 48.20
C ALA A 69 -5.37 -2.07 47.82
N ASP A 70 -4.03 -2.11 47.90
CA ASP A 70 -3.19 -0.98 47.53
C ASP A 70 -3.13 -0.78 46.00
N LEU A 71 -3.14 -1.86 45.21
CA LEU A 71 -3.34 -1.81 43.76
C LEU A 71 -4.70 -1.20 43.38
N GLN A 72 -5.76 -1.50 44.12
CA GLN A 72 -7.08 -0.91 43.89
C GLN A 72 -7.11 0.59 44.17
N LYS A 73 -6.46 1.08 45.23
CA LYS A 73 -6.33 2.52 45.50
C LYS A 73 -5.56 3.22 44.38
N TYR A 74 -4.41 2.66 43.99
CA TYR A 74 -3.61 3.20 42.89
C TYR A 74 -4.40 3.22 41.57
N ALA A 75 -5.16 2.16 41.28
CA ALA A 75 -6.04 2.11 40.12
C ALA A 75 -7.12 3.20 40.15
N GLN A 76 -7.71 3.49 41.32
CA GLN A 76 -8.71 4.56 41.46
C GLN A 76 -8.11 5.96 41.30
N GLU A 77 -6.93 6.20 41.88
CA GLU A 77 -6.20 7.46 41.79
C GLU A 77 -5.74 7.75 40.35
N ASN A 78 -5.24 6.73 39.66
CA ASN A 78 -4.79 6.84 38.27
C ASN A 78 -5.87 6.61 37.22
N MET A 79 -7.09 6.22 37.60
CA MET A 79 -8.19 6.06 36.64
C MET A 79 -8.47 7.35 35.88
N ARG A 80 -8.34 8.50 36.56
CA ARG A 80 -8.57 9.82 35.96
C ARG A 80 -7.48 10.18 34.94
N SER A 81 -6.22 9.89 35.25
CA SER A 81 -5.09 10.14 34.34
C SER A 81 -5.11 9.18 33.15
N ILE A 82 -5.47 7.92 33.36
CA ILE A 82 -5.65 6.91 32.31
C ILE A 82 -6.77 7.34 31.36
N ARG A 83 -7.95 7.72 31.87
CA ARG A 83 -9.05 8.21 31.01
C ARG A 83 -8.67 9.46 30.24
N ALA A 84 -7.96 10.41 30.86
CA ALA A 84 -7.52 11.62 30.19
C ALA A 84 -6.52 11.30 29.05
N ASN A 85 -5.57 10.40 29.29
CA ASN A 85 -4.61 9.97 28.29
C ASN A 85 -5.28 9.18 27.16
N GLN A 86 -6.21 8.28 27.47
CA GLN A 86 -7.00 7.55 26.48
C GLN A 86 -7.86 8.49 25.63
N ALA A 87 -8.47 9.52 26.22
CA ALA A 87 -9.24 10.51 25.49
C ALA A 87 -8.36 11.35 24.56
N LEU A 88 -7.14 11.72 25.00
CA LEU A 88 -6.17 12.41 24.17
C LEU A 88 -5.67 11.52 23.02
N GLU A 89 -5.35 10.25 23.29
CA GLU A 89 -4.94 9.28 22.27
C GLU A 89 -6.05 9.06 21.23
N ALA A 90 -7.31 8.96 21.65
CA ALA A 90 -8.45 8.85 20.75
C ALA A 90 -8.63 10.11 19.88
N GLN A 91 -8.45 11.29 20.47
CA GLN A 91 -8.49 12.56 19.73
C GLN A 91 -7.35 12.63 18.71
N GLU A 92 -6.13 12.30 19.11
CA GLU A 92 -4.95 12.27 18.23
C GLU A 92 -5.14 11.27 17.08
N ALA A 93 -5.58 10.05 17.36
CA ALA A 93 -5.87 9.03 16.36
C ALA A 93 -6.94 9.48 15.36
N SER A 94 -8.04 10.06 15.84
CA SER A 94 -9.10 10.60 14.96
C SER A 94 -8.59 11.75 14.08
N SER A 95 -7.76 12.64 14.64
CA SER A 95 -7.16 13.76 13.89
C SER A 95 -6.16 13.28 12.85
N PHE A 96 -5.41 12.21 13.15
CA PHE A 96 -4.47 11.59 12.23
C PHE A 96 -5.19 10.92 11.07
N GLN A 97 -6.24 10.15 11.35
CA GLN A 97 -7.10 9.54 10.32
C GLN A 97 -7.77 10.61 9.45
N ALA A 98 -8.26 11.71 10.03
CA ALA A 98 -8.82 12.83 9.28
C ALA A 98 -7.80 13.49 8.36
N ARG A 99 -6.54 13.67 8.81
CA ARG A 99 -5.46 14.19 7.94
C ARG A 99 -5.13 13.23 6.80
N GLN A 100 -5.05 11.93 7.09
CA GLN A 100 -4.73 10.92 6.10
C GLN A 100 -5.83 10.81 5.02
N THR A 101 -7.10 10.86 5.42
CA THR A 101 -8.24 10.87 4.48
C THR A 101 -8.25 12.13 3.62
N GLN A 102 -8.04 13.31 4.21
CA GLN A 102 -7.92 14.57 3.46
C GLN A 102 -6.76 14.54 2.46
N GLU A 103 -5.61 13.99 2.85
CA GLU A 103 -4.46 13.85 1.94
C GLU A 103 -4.78 12.91 0.76
N GLN A 104 -5.45 11.79 1.04
CA GLN A 104 -5.89 10.86 0.00
C GLN A 104 -6.92 11.49 -0.95
N GLU A 105 -7.89 12.24 -0.42
CA GLU A 105 -8.88 12.97 -1.22
C GLU A 105 -8.22 14.02 -2.11
N LEU A 106 -7.28 14.81 -1.56
CA LEU A 106 -6.51 15.78 -2.34
C LEU A 106 -5.66 15.10 -3.42
N ALA A 107 -5.04 13.95 -3.11
CA ALA A 107 -4.29 13.17 -4.09
C ALA A 107 -5.21 12.63 -5.20
N ARG A 108 -6.41 12.18 -4.86
CA ARG A 108 -7.43 11.72 -5.82
C ARG A 108 -7.88 12.87 -6.73
N LEU A 109 -8.21 14.02 -6.15
CA LEU A 109 -8.60 15.22 -6.91
C LEU A 109 -7.48 15.68 -7.85
N ARG A 110 -6.21 15.61 -7.42
CA ARG A 110 -5.07 15.91 -8.29
C ARG A 110 -4.98 14.95 -9.48
N ARG A 111 -5.19 13.65 -9.26
CA ARG A 111 -5.20 12.64 -10.34
C ARG A 111 -6.34 12.88 -11.32
N GLU A 112 -7.54 13.18 -10.80
CA GLU A 112 -8.71 13.48 -11.62
C GLU A 112 -8.50 14.77 -12.43
N ALA A 113 -7.94 15.82 -11.83
CA ALA A 113 -7.60 17.06 -12.52
C ALA A 113 -6.60 16.84 -13.66
N VAL A 114 -5.52 16.09 -13.43
CA VAL A 114 -4.54 15.76 -14.49
C VAL A 114 -5.20 14.99 -15.64
N ARG A 115 -6.13 14.06 -15.34
CA ARG A 115 -6.86 13.32 -16.38
C ARG A 115 -7.76 14.26 -17.19
N GLN A 116 -8.50 15.15 -16.52
CA GLN A 116 -9.37 16.12 -17.19
C GLN A 116 -8.57 17.11 -18.04
N GLU A 117 -7.42 17.59 -17.56
CA GLU A 117 -6.52 18.45 -18.32
C GLU A 117 -6.03 17.77 -19.60
N TYR A 118 -5.61 16.50 -19.52
CA TYR A 118 -5.22 15.72 -20.67
C TYR A 118 -6.36 15.52 -21.68
N GLU A 119 -7.57 15.20 -21.21
CA GLU A 119 -8.75 15.06 -22.07
C GLU A 119 -9.14 16.37 -22.75
N ASN A 120 -9.09 17.49 -22.01
CA ASN A 120 -9.38 18.82 -22.54
C ASN A 120 -8.33 19.23 -23.59
N GLU A 121 -7.05 18.98 -23.34
CA GLU A 121 -5.99 19.23 -24.31
C GLU A 121 -6.17 18.37 -25.57
N ARG A 122 -6.52 17.10 -25.41
CA ARG A 122 -6.83 16.21 -26.54
C ARG A 122 -8.02 16.73 -27.35
N ARG A 123 -9.09 17.19 -26.70
CA ARG A 123 -10.26 17.80 -27.38
C ARG A 123 -9.89 19.09 -28.10
N GLU A 124 -9.07 19.93 -27.50
CA GLU A 124 -8.63 21.20 -28.10
C GLU A 124 -7.75 20.97 -29.34
N LEU A 125 -6.89 19.96 -29.33
CA LEU A 125 -6.11 19.55 -30.50
C LEU A 125 -7.00 19.03 -31.63
N LEU A 126 -8.01 18.21 -31.31
CA LEU A 126 -8.97 17.71 -32.29
C LEU A 126 -9.80 18.84 -32.89
N ALA A 127 -10.35 19.74 -32.06
CA ALA A 127 -11.10 20.91 -32.51
C ALA A 127 -10.24 21.82 -33.42
N GLY A 128 -8.97 22.06 -33.04
CA GLY A 128 -8.04 22.81 -33.87
C GLY A 128 -7.74 22.14 -35.22
N ARG A 129 -7.69 20.80 -35.26
CA ARG A 129 -7.57 20.03 -36.50
C ARG A 129 -8.83 20.13 -37.36
N GLU A 130 -10.00 19.99 -36.75
CA GLU A 130 -11.30 20.09 -37.41
C GLU A 130 -11.51 21.48 -38.03
N ASP A 131 -11.14 22.55 -37.33
CA ASP A 131 -11.20 23.92 -37.85
C ASP A 131 -10.33 24.11 -39.11
N VAL A 132 -9.12 23.53 -39.12
CA VAL A 132 -8.23 23.57 -40.30
C VAL A 132 -8.83 22.77 -41.45
N LEU A 133 -9.36 21.57 -41.18
CA LEU A 133 -10.03 20.74 -42.18
C LEU A 133 -11.28 21.41 -42.75
N SER A 134 -12.07 22.08 -41.92
CA SER A 134 -13.25 22.84 -42.32
C SER A 134 -12.88 23.99 -43.26
N ARG A 135 -11.80 24.74 -42.95
CA ARG A 135 -11.27 25.78 -43.84
C ARG A 135 -10.72 25.23 -45.16
N LEU A 136 -10.06 24.08 -45.12
CA LEU A 136 -9.58 23.36 -46.31
C LEU A 136 -10.74 22.89 -47.20
N ALA A 137 -11.83 22.41 -46.59
CA ALA A 137 -13.02 21.94 -47.30
C ALA A 137 -13.81 23.09 -47.94
N ALA A 138 -13.86 24.26 -47.31
CA ALA A 138 -14.52 25.45 -47.84
C ALA A 138 -13.65 26.25 -48.85
N GLY A 139 -12.33 26.05 -48.82
CA GLY A 139 -11.35 26.77 -49.64
C GLY A 139 -11.25 26.26 -51.08
N ARG A 140 -10.65 27.07 -51.97
CA ARG A 140 -10.33 26.65 -53.35
C ARG A 140 -9.09 25.75 -53.36
N PRO A 141 -8.92 24.85 -54.34
CA PRO A 141 -7.81 23.90 -54.39
C PRO A 141 -6.41 24.54 -54.45
N GLY A 142 -6.29 25.80 -54.87
CA GLY A 142 -5.03 26.56 -54.86
C GLY A 142 -4.63 27.14 -53.50
N ASP A 143 -5.56 27.25 -52.55
CA ASP A 143 -5.36 27.92 -51.26
C ASP A 143 -4.97 26.96 -50.13
N ALA A 144 -4.92 25.65 -50.41
CA ALA A 144 -4.61 24.63 -49.40
C ALA A 144 -3.23 24.84 -48.73
N ALA A 145 -2.24 25.30 -49.51
CA ALA A 145 -0.89 25.54 -49.02
C ALA A 145 -0.79 26.77 -48.10
N THR A 146 -1.60 27.81 -48.32
CA THR A 146 -1.62 29.00 -47.46
C THR A 146 -2.38 28.72 -46.17
N ILE A 147 -3.52 28.03 -46.26
CA ILE A 147 -4.34 27.61 -45.11
C ILE A 147 -3.56 26.70 -44.15
N ALA A 148 -2.78 25.75 -44.68
CA ALA A 148 -1.94 24.87 -43.87
C ALA A 148 -0.81 25.63 -43.11
N ARG A 149 -0.15 26.58 -43.78
CA ARG A 149 0.88 27.43 -43.15
C ARG A 149 0.30 28.36 -42.09
N GLU A 150 -0.89 28.91 -42.33
CA GLU A 150 -1.61 29.73 -41.36
C GLU A 150 -2.03 28.91 -40.14
N GLY A 151 -2.56 27.70 -40.34
CA GLY A 151 -2.90 26.77 -39.27
C GLY A 151 -1.69 26.41 -38.39
N GLN A 152 -0.55 26.08 -39.01
CA GLN A 152 0.70 25.83 -38.29
C GLN A 152 1.19 27.07 -37.54
N LYS A 153 1.13 28.27 -38.13
CA LYS A 153 1.52 29.52 -37.49
C LYS A 153 0.64 29.87 -36.28
N VAL A 154 -0.66 29.60 -36.36
CA VAL A 154 -1.60 29.80 -35.25
C VAL A 154 -1.35 28.79 -34.13
N LEU A 155 -1.12 27.52 -34.46
CA LEU A 155 -0.75 26.48 -33.49
C LEU A 155 0.57 26.82 -32.77
N LEU A 156 1.59 27.24 -33.51
CA LEU A 156 2.88 27.68 -32.95
C LEU A 156 2.70 28.85 -31.97
N LYS A 157 1.92 29.88 -32.34
CA LYS A 157 1.63 31.02 -31.46
C LYS A 157 0.86 30.63 -30.19
N LYS A 158 -0.12 29.72 -30.33
CA LYS A 158 -0.90 29.22 -29.21
C LYS A 158 -0.04 28.40 -28.25
N SER A 159 0.83 27.54 -28.79
CA SER A 159 1.80 26.77 -28.01
C SER A 159 2.86 27.65 -27.33
N SER A 160 3.31 28.73 -27.97
CA SER A 160 4.29 29.66 -27.38
C SER A 160 3.70 30.51 -26.26
N ALA A 161 2.45 30.96 -26.40
CA ALA A 161 1.76 31.70 -25.36
C ALA A 161 1.49 30.83 -24.12
N ARG A 162 1.11 29.57 -24.33
CA ARG A 162 0.88 28.60 -23.26
C ARG A 162 2.16 28.26 -22.49
N ARG A 163 3.27 28.01 -23.19
CA ARG A 163 4.58 27.76 -22.56
C ARG A 163 5.05 28.94 -21.70
N SER A 164 4.83 30.17 -22.18
CA SER A 164 5.19 31.37 -21.42
C SER A 164 4.33 31.55 -20.15
N GLU A 165 3.05 31.18 -20.18
CA GLU A 165 2.18 31.24 -19.01
C GLU A 165 2.52 30.12 -18.00
N GLU A 166 2.79 28.91 -18.47
CA GLU A 166 3.28 27.80 -17.64
C GLU A 166 4.60 28.16 -16.94
N ASP A 167 5.55 28.77 -17.66
CA ASP A 167 6.81 29.25 -17.09
C ASP A 167 6.60 30.37 -16.05
N ARG A 168 5.66 31.30 -16.29
CA ARG A 168 5.29 32.35 -15.31
C ARG A 168 4.65 31.76 -14.05
N ILE A 169 3.77 30.77 -14.20
CA ILE A 169 3.13 30.08 -13.07
C ILE A 169 4.17 29.28 -12.29
N ARG A 170 5.05 28.55 -12.96
CA ARG A 170 6.15 27.80 -12.35
C ARG A 170 7.11 28.73 -11.60
N GLN A 171 7.44 29.89 -12.15
CA GLN A 171 8.30 30.88 -11.51
C GLN A 171 7.62 31.49 -10.27
N LYS A 172 6.31 31.80 -10.32
CA LYS A 172 5.54 32.26 -9.14
C LYS A 172 5.49 31.20 -8.05
N GLN A 173 5.26 29.93 -8.39
CA GLN A 173 5.25 28.83 -7.42
C GLN A 173 6.65 28.60 -6.81
N ALA A 174 7.72 28.70 -7.61
CA ALA A 174 9.09 28.61 -7.11
C ALA A 174 9.45 29.78 -6.19
N ALA A 175 8.98 31.00 -6.49
CA ALA A 175 9.17 32.16 -5.63
C ALA A 175 8.46 32.02 -4.28
N LEU A 176 7.22 31.50 -4.26
CA LEU A 176 6.47 31.23 -3.03
C LEU A 176 7.14 30.15 -2.16
N ARG A 177 7.61 29.06 -2.77
CA ARG A 177 8.41 28.03 -2.07
C ARG A 177 9.71 28.59 -1.49
N ASN A 178 10.37 29.49 -2.20
CA ASN A 178 11.61 30.10 -1.72
C ASN A 178 11.34 31.13 -0.60
N SER A 179 10.18 31.80 -0.59
CA SER A 179 9.79 32.66 0.53
C SER A 179 9.45 31.87 1.80
N ASP A 180 8.83 30.70 1.67
CA ASP A 180 8.58 29.81 2.81
C ASP A 180 9.87 29.19 3.36
N ALA A 181 10.81 28.83 2.48
CA ALA A 181 12.15 28.36 2.88
C ALA A 181 12.98 29.45 3.57
N ARG A 182 12.87 30.73 3.16
CA ARG A 182 13.54 31.86 3.80
C ARG A 182 12.95 32.22 5.18
N LYS A 183 11.68 31.89 5.44
CA LYS A 183 11.05 32.07 6.75
C LYS A 183 11.37 30.92 7.73
N ALA A 184 11.69 29.73 7.22
CA ALA A 184 12.17 28.60 8.01
C ALA A 184 13.71 28.60 8.24
N GLY A 185 14.46 29.45 7.52
CA GLY A 185 15.93 29.46 7.50
C GLY A 185 16.64 30.30 8.57
N GLN A 186 15.98 30.64 9.69
CA GLN A 186 16.63 31.32 10.83
C GLN A 186 16.73 30.40 12.05
N SER A 187 17.28 29.19 11.85
CA SER A 187 17.86 28.36 12.91
C SER A 187 18.83 27.34 12.31
N GLY A 188 20.13 27.50 12.60
CA GLY A 188 21.10 26.40 12.62
C GLY A 188 21.67 25.87 11.30
N THR A 189 22.88 26.33 10.97
CA THR A 189 23.95 25.69 10.16
C THR A 189 24.30 24.26 10.68
N THR A 190 24.80 23.25 9.95
CA THR A 190 25.99 23.16 9.05
C THR A 190 25.93 21.91 8.14
N ALA A 191 26.76 21.91 7.09
CA ALA A 191 26.82 20.94 5.99
C ALA A 191 27.81 19.77 6.19
N ALA A 192 27.56 18.66 5.45
CA ALA A 192 28.46 17.61 4.91
C ALA A 192 27.75 16.22 5.02
N ASP A 193 27.74 15.28 4.09
CA ASP A 193 28.31 15.09 2.74
C ASP A 193 27.48 13.97 2.04
N LYS A 194 27.80 13.73 0.76
CA LYS A 194 27.16 12.90 -0.29
C LYS A 194 26.46 11.55 0.02
N ALA A 195 25.32 11.43 -0.68
CA ALA A 195 24.85 10.33 -1.55
C ALA A 195 24.60 8.92 -0.98
N GLY A 196 23.35 8.47 -1.12
CA GLY A 196 23.00 7.06 -1.23
C GLY A 196 21.79 6.66 -0.41
N ASP A 197 20.78 6.18 -1.12
CA ASP A 197 19.67 5.35 -0.67
C ASP A 197 18.40 6.01 -0.13
N ALA A 198 17.30 5.53 -0.71
CA ALA A 198 15.96 6.06 -0.59
C ALA A 198 15.26 5.45 0.62
N GLY A 199 14.79 6.32 1.52
CA GLY A 199 13.70 6.00 2.44
C GLY A 199 14.13 5.37 3.76
N ASP A 200 14.73 6.15 4.65
CA ASP A 200 14.72 5.84 6.08
C ASP A 200 14.36 7.09 6.89
N THR A 201 13.06 7.39 6.97
CA THR A 201 12.53 8.37 7.93
C THR A 201 12.31 7.67 9.27
N GLY A 202 13.39 7.49 10.03
CA GLY A 202 13.35 6.97 11.39
C GLY A 202 14.50 7.57 12.20
N LEU A 203 14.18 8.40 13.19
CA LEU A 203 15.14 9.08 14.07
C LEU A 203 16.08 8.15 14.86
N ILE A 204 15.99 6.83 14.69
CA ILE A 204 16.82 5.84 15.38
C ILE A 204 17.29 4.82 14.34
N LYS A 205 18.58 4.88 14.03
CA LYS A 205 19.25 3.94 13.14
C LYS A 205 19.16 2.53 13.74
N GLY A 206 18.47 1.61 13.05
CA GLY A 206 18.38 0.21 13.45
C GLY A 206 17.02 -0.27 14.00
N LEU A 207 16.03 0.61 14.17
CA LEU A 207 14.69 0.17 14.56
C LEU A 207 13.92 -0.33 13.32
N LYS A 208 14.00 -1.64 13.05
CA LYS A 208 13.18 -2.28 12.01
C LYS A 208 11.71 -2.03 12.34
N ARG A 209 11.04 -1.19 11.56
CA ARG A 209 9.60 -0.94 11.68
C ARG A 209 8.90 -2.29 11.57
N ILE A 210 8.26 -2.73 12.64
CA ILE A 210 7.47 -3.96 12.67
C ILE A 210 6.35 -3.76 11.64
N LYS A 211 6.51 -4.36 10.46
CA LYS A 211 5.45 -4.39 9.45
C LYS A 211 4.41 -5.35 9.99
N THR A 212 3.25 -4.83 10.39
CA THR A 212 2.08 -5.67 10.64
C THR A 212 1.87 -6.53 9.40
N PRO A 213 1.87 -7.87 9.53
CA PRO A 213 1.71 -8.74 8.37
C PRO A 213 0.37 -8.39 7.69
N GLU A 214 0.41 -8.24 6.37
CA GLU A 214 -0.81 -8.00 5.60
C GLU A 214 -1.82 -9.11 5.93
N PRO A 215 -3.11 -8.78 6.06
CA PRO A 215 -4.13 -9.80 6.31
C PRO A 215 -4.02 -10.87 5.23
N GLU A 216 -4.03 -12.15 5.65
CA GLU A 216 -3.90 -13.27 4.73
C GLU A 216 -4.93 -13.12 3.61
N LYS A 217 -4.43 -13.14 2.37
CA LYS A 217 -5.29 -13.05 1.19
C LYS A 217 -6.30 -14.20 1.25
N PRO A 218 -7.55 -14.00 0.78
CA PRO A 218 -8.51 -15.08 0.65
C PRO A 218 -7.86 -16.31 0.01
N TYR A 219 -8.01 -17.48 0.63
CA TYR A 219 -7.39 -18.72 0.20
C TYR A 219 -7.69 -18.98 -1.28
N ASP A 220 -6.63 -18.97 -2.10
CA ASP A 220 -6.72 -19.30 -3.51
C ASP A 220 -6.26 -20.76 -3.71
N PRO A 221 -7.16 -21.68 -4.07
CA PRO A 221 -6.82 -23.09 -4.27
C PRO A 221 -5.81 -23.30 -5.41
N PHE A 222 -5.66 -22.33 -6.32
CA PHE A 222 -4.71 -22.39 -7.42
C PHE A 222 -3.46 -21.55 -7.17
N GLY A 223 -3.34 -20.87 -6.03
CA GLY A 223 -2.15 -20.09 -5.69
C GLY A 223 -1.76 -19.03 -6.73
N GLY A 224 -2.75 -18.42 -7.40
CA GLY A 224 -2.55 -17.47 -8.49
C GLY A 224 -2.41 -18.09 -9.88
N MET A 225 -2.43 -19.43 -10.00
CA MET A 225 -2.50 -20.09 -11.30
C MET A 225 -3.89 -19.92 -11.89
N VAL A 226 -3.97 -19.24 -13.02
CA VAL A 226 -5.22 -19.11 -13.78
C VAL A 226 -5.24 -20.22 -14.82
N PRO A 227 -6.21 -21.15 -14.79
CA PRO A 227 -6.39 -22.13 -15.86
C PRO A 227 -6.42 -21.44 -17.22
N ASP A 228 -5.76 -22.02 -18.22
CA ASP A 228 -5.64 -21.49 -19.59
C ASP A 228 -4.86 -20.18 -19.80
N LYS A 229 -4.31 -19.58 -18.74
CA LYS A 229 -3.39 -18.44 -18.88
C LYS A 229 -1.99 -18.97 -19.22
N ARG A 230 -1.48 -18.54 -20.37
CA ARG A 230 -0.07 -18.75 -20.77
C ARG A 230 0.69 -17.43 -20.63
N ASP A 231 1.96 -17.49 -20.27
CA ASP A 231 2.76 -16.30 -19.96
C ASP A 231 3.21 -15.53 -21.20
N TYR A 232 3.58 -16.26 -22.26
CA TYR A 232 4.22 -15.67 -23.44
C TYR A 232 3.27 -15.37 -24.60
N TYR A 233 2.08 -15.98 -24.63
CA TYR A 233 1.14 -15.78 -25.72
C TYR A 233 -0.31 -15.89 -25.27
N THR A 234 -1.20 -15.26 -26.02
CA THR A 234 -2.65 -15.41 -25.86
C THR A 234 -3.19 -16.23 -27.02
N LEU A 235 -3.89 -17.31 -26.69
CA LEU A 235 -4.51 -18.18 -27.67
C LEU A 235 -5.81 -17.53 -28.16
N GLN A 236 -5.92 -17.33 -29.47
CA GLN A 236 -7.20 -16.94 -30.08
C GLN A 236 -8.05 -18.18 -30.37
N ASP A 237 -9.37 -18.03 -30.31
CA ASP A 237 -10.30 -19.12 -30.68
C ASP A 237 -10.25 -19.43 -32.18
N PHE A 238 -9.85 -18.45 -33.00
CA PHE A 238 -9.82 -18.56 -34.45
C PHE A 238 -8.53 -18.00 -35.04
N TYR A 239 -7.81 -18.86 -35.75
CA TYR A 239 -6.74 -18.47 -36.66
C TYR A 239 -7.15 -18.83 -38.10
N PRO A 240 -7.11 -17.86 -39.04
CA PRO A 240 -7.48 -18.12 -40.43
C PRO A 240 -6.46 -19.08 -41.05
N SER A 241 -6.91 -20.25 -41.48
CA SER A 241 -6.08 -21.27 -42.12
C SER A 241 -6.91 -22.11 -43.07
N SER A 242 -6.49 -22.12 -44.34
CA SER A 242 -7.13 -22.91 -45.40
C SER A 242 -7.16 -24.42 -45.10
N TYR A 243 -6.21 -24.90 -44.30
CA TYR A 243 -6.14 -26.29 -43.88
C TYR A 243 -7.12 -26.62 -42.74
N LEU A 244 -7.33 -25.70 -41.79
CA LEU A 244 -8.13 -25.96 -40.59
C LEU A 244 -9.61 -25.65 -40.77
N ASP A 245 -9.96 -24.78 -41.71
CA ASP A 245 -11.33 -24.41 -42.01
C ASP A 245 -12.24 -25.60 -42.36
N PRO A 246 -11.83 -26.56 -43.22
CA PRO A 246 -12.65 -27.75 -43.49
C PRO A 246 -12.72 -28.71 -42.29
N ILE A 247 -11.66 -28.83 -41.49
CA ILE A 247 -11.61 -29.71 -40.31
C ILE A 247 -12.55 -29.19 -39.22
N ARG A 248 -12.70 -27.88 -39.10
CA ARG A 248 -13.65 -27.25 -38.17
C ARG A 248 -15.10 -27.63 -38.46
N GLN A 249 -15.45 -27.83 -39.72
CA GLN A 249 -16.82 -28.15 -40.14
C GLN A 249 -17.08 -29.66 -40.16
N ASP A 250 -16.03 -30.50 -40.12
CA ASP A 250 -16.17 -31.95 -40.18
C ASP A 250 -16.54 -32.55 -38.81
N THR A 251 -17.82 -32.92 -38.68
CA THR A 251 -18.36 -33.60 -37.51
C THR A 251 -17.66 -34.92 -37.17
N ARG A 252 -17.07 -35.63 -38.16
CA ARG A 252 -16.34 -36.89 -37.92
C ARG A 252 -15.07 -36.66 -37.11
N MET A 253 -14.39 -35.54 -37.36
CA MET A 253 -13.17 -35.16 -36.66
C MET A 253 -13.47 -34.64 -35.26
N GLN A 254 -14.54 -33.84 -35.09
CA GLN A 254 -15.00 -33.40 -33.78
C GLN A 254 -15.45 -34.56 -32.88
N ALA A 255 -16.21 -35.51 -33.44
CA ALA A 255 -16.63 -36.71 -32.71
C ALA A 255 -15.46 -37.61 -32.30
N GLY A 256 -14.33 -37.51 -33.00
CA GLY A 256 -13.07 -38.19 -32.66
C GLY A 256 -12.28 -37.54 -31.52
N GLY A 257 -12.78 -36.45 -30.93
CA GLY A 257 -12.10 -35.74 -29.83
C GLY A 257 -10.98 -34.81 -30.29
N TYR A 258 -10.92 -34.46 -31.59
CA TYR A 258 -9.93 -33.51 -32.10
C TYR A 258 -10.30 -32.07 -31.74
N ASP A 259 -9.57 -31.45 -30.81
CA ASP A 259 -9.74 -30.04 -30.44
C ASP A 259 -8.75 -29.12 -31.18
N LEU A 260 -9.29 -28.13 -31.88
CA LEU A 260 -8.51 -27.11 -32.59
C LEU A 260 -7.71 -26.22 -31.63
N ARG A 261 -8.19 -26.02 -30.39
CA ARG A 261 -7.47 -25.22 -29.38
C ARG A 261 -6.15 -25.88 -29.00
N GLU A 262 -6.15 -27.21 -28.83
CA GLU A 262 -4.93 -27.97 -28.56
C GLU A 262 -3.97 -27.89 -29.74
N TYR A 263 -4.48 -28.04 -30.97
CA TYR A 263 -3.68 -27.88 -32.18
C TYR A 263 -3.01 -26.50 -32.23
N TYR A 264 -3.77 -25.42 -32.00
CA TYR A 264 -3.22 -24.07 -31.96
C TYR A 264 -2.15 -23.92 -30.89
N SER A 265 -2.41 -24.39 -29.67
CA SER A 265 -1.44 -24.31 -28.59
C SER A 265 -0.14 -25.06 -28.91
N ARG A 266 -0.23 -26.27 -29.47
CA ARG A 266 0.92 -27.06 -29.91
C ARG A 266 1.71 -26.38 -31.02
N THR A 267 1.02 -25.87 -32.04
CA THR A 267 1.71 -25.21 -33.17
C THR A 267 2.38 -23.91 -32.77
N LEU A 268 1.79 -23.12 -31.86
CA LEU A 268 2.43 -21.93 -31.32
C LEU A 268 3.64 -22.30 -30.45
N LEU A 269 3.50 -23.31 -29.59
CA LEU A 269 4.63 -23.80 -28.80
C LEU A 269 5.75 -24.32 -29.69
N GLU A 270 5.46 -25.08 -30.74
CA GLU A 270 6.47 -25.61 -31.67
C GLU A 270 7.13 -24.50 -32.49
N ALA A 271 6.35 -23.56 -33.03
CA ALA A 271 6.87 -22.45 -33.83
C ALA A 271 7.79 -21.53 -33.02
N PHE A 272 7.51 -21.35 -31.73
CA PHE A 272 8.28 -20.52 -30.81
C PHE A 272 9.17 -21.32 -29.86
N ALA A 273 9.25 -22.65 -30.00
CA ALA A 273 10.13 -23.50 -29.22
C ALA A 273 11.58 -23.16 -29.57
N GLY A 274 12.23 -22.42 -28.68
CA GLY A 274 13.59 -21.90 -28.87
C GLY A 274 13.69 -20.38 -28.98
N LEU A 275 12.57 -19.64 -29.06
CA LEU A 275 12.56 -18.17 -28.94
C LEU A 275 12.41 -17.67 -27.50
N GLY A 276 12.18 -18.56 -26.53
CA GLY A 276 11.97 -18.23 -25.11
C GLY A 276 13.21 -18.34 -24.21
N CYS A 277 14.41 -18.58 -24.76
CA CYS A 277 15.65 -18.56 -23.99
C CYS A 277 16.26 -17.15 -23.99
N PHE A 278 15.92 -16.35 -22.97
CA PHE A 278 16.50 -15.03 -22.77
C PHE A 278 17.75 -15.16 -21.91
N ILE A 279 18.92 -15.30 -22.57
CA ILE A 279 20.22 -15.45 -21.88
C ILE A 279 20.47 -14.27 -20.92
N ASP A 280 20.05 -13.07 -21.29
CA ASP A 280 20.23 -11.89 -20.44
C ASP A 280 19.43 -11.99 -19.13
N GLU A 281 18.21 -12.54 -19.18
CA GLU A 281 17.38 -12.77 -17.99
C GLU A 281 17.98 -13.88 -17.13
N GLU A 282 18.38 -15.02 -17.73
CA GLU A 282 19.03 -16.13 -17.02
C GLU A 282 20.35 -15.70 -16.35
N VAL A 283 21.17 -14.90 -17.04
CA VAL A 283 22.41 -14.36 -16.49
C VAL A 283 22.10 -13.38 -15.36
N SER A 284 21.11 -12.51 -15.52
CA SER A 284 20.73 -11.57 -14.46
C SER A 284 20.17 -12.28 -13.22
N GLU A 285 19.35 -13.32 -13.39
CA GLU A 285 18.81 -14.14 -12.30
C GLU A 285 19.92 -14.95 -11.62
N ARG A 286 20.85 -15.49 -12.41
CA ARG A 286 22.02 -16.19 -11.87
C ARG A 286 22.94 -15.24 -11.10
N GLU A 287 23.19 -14.05 -11.61
CA GLU A 287 23.99 -13.03 -10.93
C GLU A 287 23.29 -12.55 -9.64
N ALA A 288 21.97 -12.30 -9.69
CA ALA A 288 21.18 -11.97 -8.52
C ALA A 288 21.23 -13.08 -7.45
N ALA A 289 21.03 -14.33 -7.86
CA ALA A 289 21.13 -15.48 -6.97
C ALA A 289 22.54 -15.63 -6.37
N ASN A 290 23.59 -15.33 -7.14
CA ASN A 290 24.98 -15.38 -6.68
C ASN A 290 25.32 -14.22 -5.71
N THR A 291 24.70 -13.05 -5.87
CA THR A 291 24.85 -11.94 -4.92
C THR A 291 24.19 -12.22 -3.58
N ASP A 292 23.06 -12.92 -3.55
CA ASP A 292 22.39 -13.32 -2.32
C ASP A 292 23.21 -14.37 -1.55
N THR A 293 23.82 -15.35 -2.24
CA THR A 293 24.73 -16.31 -1.60
C THR A 293 26.02 -15.65 -1.11
N ALA A 294 26.60 -14.73 -1.88
CA ALA A 294 27.81 -13.99 -1.47
C ALA A 294 27.56 -13.06 -0.27
N ALA A 295 26.38 -12.43 -0.18
CA ALA A 295 25.99 -11.63 0.99
C ALA A 295 25.81 -12.50 2.24
N THR A 296 25.30 -13.72 2.08
CA THR A 296 25.10 -14.68 3.18
C THR A 296 26.43 -15.28 3.65
N GLU A 297 27.36 -15.58 2.73
CA GLU A 297 28.71 -16.06 3.06
C GLU A 297 29.59 -14.96 3.69
N GLY A 298 29.50 -13.71 3.20
CA GLY A 298 30.19 -12.56 3.80
C GLY A 298 29.72 -12.26 5.22
N ALA A 299 28.42 -12.41 5.50
CA ALA A 299 27.86 -12.30 6.85
C ALA A 299 28.30 -13.45 7.77
N ALA A 300 28.40 -14.68 7.25
CA ALA A 300 28.89 -15.83 8.02
C ALA A 300 30.39 -15.73 8.36
N ILE A 301 31.21 -15.24 7.44
CA ILE A 301 32.65 -15.02 7.66
C ILE A 301 32.88 -13.87 8.66
N ALA A 302 32.11 -12.79 8.58
CA ALA A 302 32.17 -11.68 9.54
C ALA A 302 31.70 -12.10 10.95
N ALA A 303 30.72 -13.00 11.05
CA ALA A 303 30.30 -13.57 12.34
C ALA A 303 31.36 -14.50 12.94
N ALA A 304 32.07 -15.28 12.11
CA ALA A 304 33.15 -16.16 12.57
C ALA A 304 34.41 -15.40 13.02
N SER A 305 34.72 -14.26 12.40
CA SER A 305 35.88 -13.43 12.78
C SER A 305 35.70 -12.59 14.05
N THR A 306 34.50 -12.53 14.62
CA THR A 306 34.17 -11.63 15.75
C THR A 306 34.03 -12.37 17.10
N SER A 307 34.37 -13.66 17.17
CA SER A 307 34.43 -14.39 18.46
C SER A 307 35.75 -14.12 19.19
N PRO A 308 35.75 -13.58 20.42
CA PRO A 308 36.97 -13.31 21.17
C PRO A 308 37.54 -14.60 21.76
N ALA A 309 38.81 -14.88 21.45
CA ALA A 309 39.57 -15.94 22.10
C ALA A 309 39.81 -15.58 23.58
N GLY A 310 39.08 -16.22 24.48
CA GLY A 310 39.23 -16.12 25.92
C GLY A 310 39.74 -17.44 26.52
N SER A 311 40.99 -17.39 27.00
CA SER A 311 41.61 -18.14 28.11
C SER A 311 41.43 -19.66 28.22
N ALA A 312 42.54 -20.37 28.06
CA ALA A 312 43.01 -21.39 29.01
C ALA A 312 44.53 -21.27 29.13
#